data_AF-A0A7Y2FMW9-F1
#
_entry.id   AF-A0A7Y2FMW9-F1
#
_cell.length_a   1.000
_cell.length_b   1.000
_cell.length_c   1.000
_cell.angle_alpha   90.00
_cell.angle_beta   90.00
_cell.angle_gamma   90.00
#
_symmetry.space_group_name_H-M   'P 1'
#
loop_
_entity.id
_entity.type
_entity.pdbx_description
1 polymer ?
#
loop_
_entity_poly.entity_id
_entity_poly.type
_entity_poly.pdbx_seq_one_letter_code
_entity_poly.pdbx_strand_id
1 'polypeptide(L)'
;MASKMQIQRLVRFSAYFVQSNGTQLVVAEYDNNRALLSDSFPTANFEPADVVLGQSDFRGATANDDDQDGIEDANPTNRTIFGPSDLLITGNQLLLADTGNHRILVFDGQ
;
A
#
# COMPACT_ATOMS: atom_id res chain seq x y z
N MET A 1 -14.68 28.00 5.01
CA MET A 1 -13.23 27.92 4.72
C MET A 1 -12.67 26.71 5.43
N ALA A 2 -11.76 26.01 4.76
CA ALA A 2 -11.48 24.57 4.88
C ALA A 2 -11.31 24.04 6.31
N SER A 3 -12.07 22.98 6.60
CA SER A 3 -11.79 22.03 7.67
C SER A 3 -10.45 21.36 7.36
N LYS A 4 -9.40 21.74 8.09
CA LYS A 4 -8.17 20.95 8.16
C LYS A 4 -8.55 19.62 8.81
N MET A 5 -8.59 18.57 8.01
CA MET A 5 -8.76 17.20 8.45
C MET A 5 -7.64 16.86 9.44
N GLN A 6 -7.94 17.04 10.73
CA GLN A 6 -7.07 16.67 11.83
C GLN A 6 -6.89 15.16 11.80
N ILE A 7 -5.62 14.74 11.88
CA ILE A 7 -5.16 13.50 12.52
C ILE A 7 -6.05 12.32 12.16
N GLN A 8 -5.80 11.70 11.01
CA GLN A 8 -6.22 10.32 10.83
C GLN A 8 -5.48 9.48 11.87
N ARG A 9 -6.15 9.22 12.98
CA ARG A 9 -5.87 8.10 13.88
C ARG A 9 -6.06 6.84 13.04
N LEU A 10 -5.02 6.50 12.28
CA LEU A 10 -4.98 5.29 11.48
C LEU A 10 -4.79 4.10 12.42
N VAL A 11 -5.74 3.17 12.31
CA VAL A 11 -5.53 1.73 12.43
C VAL A 11 -4.05 1.37 12.24
N ARG A 12 -3.48 0.72 13.26
CA ARG A 12 -2.14 0.09 13.33
C ARG A 12 -1.18 0.47 12.18
N PHE A 13 -0.22 1.36 12.46
CA PHE A 13 0.97 1.46 11.61
C PHE A 13 1.71 0.12 11.65
N SER A 14 1.68 -0.60 10.53
CA SER A 14 2.34 -1.90 10.34
C SER A 14 3.36 -1.82 9.21
N ALA A 15 4.04 -0.68 9.10
CA ALA A 15 5.14 -0.50 8.17
C ALA A 15 6.17 -1.62 8.40
N TYR A 16 6.28 -2.51 7.42
CA TYR A 16 7.12 -3.71 7.51
C TYR A 16 8.35 -3.58 6.64
N PHE A 17 8.19 -2.99 5.45
CA PHE A 17 9.28 -2.73 4.53
C PHE A 17 9.12 -1.36 3.87
N VAL A 18 10.23 -0.75 3.50
CA VAL A 18 10.28 0.55 2.83
C VAL A 18 11.31 0.54 1.73
N GLN A 19 10.99 1.16 0.61
CA GLN A 19 11.92 1.35 -0.50
C GLN A 19 11.79 2.74 -1.10
N SER A 20 12.90 3.25 -1.64
CA SER A 20 12.92 4.47 -2.44
C SER A 20 13.89 4.34 -3.62
N ASN A 21 13.59 5.05 -4.70
CA ASN A 21 14.53 5.30 -5.81
C ASN A 21 15.19 6.70 -5.73
N GLY A 22 15.01 7.41 -4.61
CA GLY A 22 15.48 8.78 -4.40
C GLY A 22 14.51 9.87 -4.84
N THR A 23 13.44 9.53 -5.57
CA THR A 23 12.35 10.45 -5.95
C THR A 23 11.01 10.01 -5.39
N GLN A 24 10.72 8.71 -5.43
CA GLN A 24 9.51 8.10 -4.87
C GLN A 24 9.84 7.37 -3.56
N LEU A 25 8.82 7.18 -2.72
CA LEU A 25 8.88 6.34 -1.53
C LEU A 25 7.72 5.35 -1.55
N VAL A 26 7.99 4.07 -1.33
CA VAL A 26 6.97 3.03 -1.19
C VAL A 26 7.12 2.34 0.16
N VAL A 27 6.01 2.19 0.87
CA VAL A 27 5.95 1.52 2.16
C VAL A 27 4.97 0.35 2.08
N ALA A 28 5.43 -0.85 2.43
CA ALA A 28 4.57 -2.01 2.60
C ALA A 28 3.99 -2.01 4.02
N GLU A 29 2.67 -2.02 4.13
CA GLU A 29 1.96 -2.15 5.40
C GLU A 29 1.41 -3.56 5.53
N TYR A 30 2.10 -4.39 6.32
CA TYR A 30 1.89 -5.83 6.36
C TYR A 30 0.49 -6.20 6.86
N ASP A 31 0.09 -5.66 8.01
CA ASP A 31 -1.22 -5.97 8.63
C ASP A 31 -2.38 -5.25 7.94
N ASN A 32 -2.09 -4.17 7.21
CA ASN A 32 -3.10 -3.41 6.46
C ASN A 32 -3.25 -3.91 5.01
N ASN A 33 -2.53 -4.98 4.64
CA ASN A 33 -2.68 -5.66 3.35
C ASN A 33 -2.60 -4.69 2.17
N ARG A 34 -1.63 -3.77 2.21
CA ARG A 34 -1.49 -2.70 1.21
C ARG A 34 -0.06 -2.19 1.09
N ALA A 35 0.19 -1.45 0.01
CA ALA A 35 1.37 -0.60 -0.12
C ALA A 35 0.97 0.86 -0.35
N LEU A 36 1.70 1.77 0.28
CA LEU A 36 1.54 3.21 0.11
C LEU A 36 2.67 3.74 -0.75
N LEU A 37 2.36 4.49 -1.81
CA LEU A 37 3.32 5.12 -2.71
C LEU A 37 3.18 6.65 -2.65
N SER A 38 4.31 7.31 -2.44
CA SER A 38 4.47 8.74 -2.65
C SER A 38 5.24 8.98 -3.94
N ASP A 39 4.66 9.73 -4.87
CA ASP A 39 5.24 10.07 -6.17
C ASP A 39 6.45 11.01 -6.03
N SER A 40 6.47 11.75 -4.91
CA SER A 40 7.59 12.60 -4.51
C SER A 40 8.05 12.25 -3.09
N PHE A 41 9.35 12.38 -2.84
CA PHE A 41 9.92 12.03 -1.56
C PHE A 41 9.39 12.99 -0.50
N PRO A 42 8.72 12.50 0.55
CA PRO A 42 8.05 13.36 1.53
C PRO A 42 9.07 14.23 2.26
N THR A 43 8.73 15.50 2.44
CA THR A 43 9.63 16.49 3.09
C THR A 43 9.11 16.98 4.43
N ALA A 44 7.89 16.59 4.79
CA ALA A 44 7.30 16.85 6.08
C ALA A 44 6.68 15.59 6.68
N ASN A 45 6.57 15.58 8.01
CA ASN A 45 5.86 14.51 8.70
C ASN A 45 4.37 14.55 8.40
N PHE A 46 3.74 13.38 8.37
CA PHE A 46 2.30 13.21 8.16
C PHE A 46 1.79 13.69 6.80
N GLU A 47 2.67 13.78 5.80
CA GLU A 47 2.22 13.89 4.42
C GLU A 47 1.53 12.58 4.00
N PRO A 48 0.32 12.64 3.41
CA PRO A 48 -0.33 11.46 2.90
C PRO A 48 0.44 10.91 1.69
N ALA A 49 0.40 9.60 1.51
CA ALA A 49 0.81 8.99 0.26
C ALA A 49 -0.17 9.35 -0.87
N ASP A 50 0.31 9.35 -2.10
CA ASP A 50 -0.46 9.69 -3.30
C ASP A 50 -1.32 8.51 -3.77
N VAL A 51 -0.79 7.30 -3.62
CA VAL A 51 -1.41 6.06 -4.08
C VAL A 51 -1.46 5.02 -2.96
N VAL A 52 -2.54 4.24 -2.94
CA VAL A 52 -2.70 3.02 -2.15
C VAL A 52 -2.94 1.85 -3.08
N LEU A 53 -2.14 0.80 -2.94
CA LEU A 53 -2.26 -0.46 -3.68
C LEU A 53 -2.80 -1.54 -2.76
N GLY A 54 -3.67 -2.42 -3.26
CA GLY A 54 -4.26 -3.50 -2.47
C GLY A 54 -5.60 -3.15 -1.81
N GLN A 55 -5.97 -1.87 -1.75
CA GLN A 55 -7.19 -1.35 -1.12
C GLN A 55 -7.75 -0.18 -1.92
N SER A 56 -9.04 0.12 -1.78
CA SER A 56 -9.72 1.23 -2.45
C SER A 56 -9.49 2.58 -1.77
N ASP A 57 -9.09 2.57 -0.50
CA ASP A 57 -8.80 3.76 0.28
C ASP A 57 -7.71 3.53 1.34
N PHE A 58 -7.39 4.59 2.09
CA PHE A 58 -6.40 4.56 3.16
C PHE A 58 -6.92 3.98 4.48
N ARG A 59 -8.10 3.35 4.52
CA ARG A 59 -8.72 2.80 5.74
C ARG A 59 -8.92 1.29 5.68
N GLY A 60 -9.15 0.75 4.48
CA GLY A 60 -9.23 -0.70 4.24
C GLY A 60 -7.99 -1.42 4.74
N ALA A 61 -8.21 -2.63 5.26
CA ALA A 61 -7.17 -3.49 5.82
C ALA A 61 -7.46 -4.99 5.63
N THR A 62 -8.64 -5.37 5.12
CA THR A 62 -8.99 -6.78 4.94
C THR A 62 -8.17 -7.36 3.79
N ALA A 63 -7.53 -8.51 4.02
CA ALA A 63 -6.79 -9.21 2.98
C ALA A 63 -7.76 -9.71 1.91
N ASN A 64 -7.31 -9.73 0.64
CA ASN A 64 -8.06 -10.35 -0.46
C ASN A 64 -9.54 -9.95 -0.57
N ASP A 65 -9.86 -8.71 -0.23
CA ASP A 65 -11.21 -8.16 -0.32
C ASP A 65 -11.35 -7.36 -1.63
N ASP A 66 -11.75 -7.99 -2.74
CA ASP A 66 -11.71 -7.35 -4.05
C ASP A 66 -12.90 -6.40 -4.29
N ASP A 67 -14.03 -6.66 -3.61
CA ASP A 67 -15.23 -5.82 -3.66
C ASP A 67 -15.31 -4.76 -2.55
N GLN A 68 -14.38 -4.83 -1.59
CA GLN A 68 -14.13 -3.85 -0.53
C GLN A 68 -15.30 -3.76 0.46
N ASP A 69 -15.93 -4.90 0.75
CA ASP A 69 -17.05 -5.00 1.70
C ASP A 69 -16.60 -5.26 3.15
N GLY A 70 -15.30 -5.45 3.37
CA GLY A 70 -14.67 -5.71 4.66
C GLY A 70 -14.55 -7.20 4.99
N ILE A 71 -14.91 -8.10 4.08
CA ILE A 71 -14.83 -9.56 4.22
C ILE A 71 -13.76 -10.09 3.26
N GLU A 72 -12.94 -11.03 3.73
CA GLU A 72 -11.90 -11.64 2.89
C GLU A 72 -12.53 -12.59 1.85
N ASP A 73 -12.21 -12.40 0.57
CA ASP A 73 -12.61 -13.32 -0.50
C ASP A 73 -11.74 -14.57 -0.52
N ALA A 74 -12.30 -15.66 -1.04
CA ALA A 74 -11.61 -16.94 -1.14
C ALA A 74 -10.44 -16.94 -2.13
N ASN A 75 -10.45 -16.06 -3.13
CA ASN A 75 -9.42 -16.02 -4.18
C ASN A 75 -8.84 -14.60 -4.33
N PRO A 76 -7.51 -14.45 -4.36
CA PRO A 76 -6.90 -13.16 -4.61
C PRO A 76 -7.08 -12.72 -6.07
N THR A 77 -7.14 -11.42 -6.30
CA THR A 77 -7.15 -10.82 -7.65
C THR A 77 -5.84 -10.07 -7.89
N ASN A 78 -5.63 -9.47 -9.07
CA ASN A 78 -4.48 -8.60 -9.29
C ASN A 78 -4.59 -7.23 -8.58
N ARG A 79 -5.71 -6.95 -7.91
CA ARG A 79 -5.96 -5.69 -7.19
C ARG A 79 -5.82 -5.83 -5.67
N THR A 80 -5.85 -7.06 -5.16
CA THR A 80 -5.74 -7.34 -3.73
C THR A 80 -4.33 -7.75 -3.33
N ILE A 81 -4.00 -7.56 -2.05
CA ILE A 81 -2.71 -7.93 -1.46
C ILE A 81 -3.00 -8.64 -0.12
N PHE A 82 -2.12 -9.54 0.31
CA PHE A 82 -2.13 -10.19 1.61
C PHE A 82 -0.70 -10.26 2.20
N GLY A 83 -0.43 -9.45 3.23
CA GLY A 83 0.84 -9.47 3.95
C GLY A 83 2.05 -9.17 3.08
N PRO A 84 2.14 -7.98 2.45
CA PRO A 84 3.28 -7.62 1.62
C PRO A 84 4.54 -7.52 2.49
N SER A 85 5.60 -8.27 2.14
CA SER A 85 6.82 -8.36 2.98
C SER A 85 8.06 -7.69 2.38
N ASP A 86 8.07 -7.48 1.06
CA ASP A 86 9.21 -6.92 0.34
C ASP A 86 8.74 -6.12 -0.89
N LEU A 87 9.57 -5.16 -1.29
CA LEU A 87 9.34 -4.26 -2.41
C LEU A 87 10.60 -4.15 -3.25
N LEU A 88 10.44 -4.08 -4.57
CA LEU A 88 11.51 -3.72 -5.50
C LEU A 88 11.02 -2.76 -6.59
N ILE A 89 11.42 -1.49 -6.50
CA ILE A 89 11.38 -0.53 -7.59
C ILE A 89 12.51 -0.84 -8.57
N THR A 90 12.17 -1.13 -9.82
CA THR A 90 13.11 -1.40 -10.91
C THR A 90 12.65 -0.72 -12.21
N GLY A 91 13.41 0.27 -12.67
CA GLY A 91 12.99 1.08 -13.81
C GLY A 91 11.64 1.76 -13.52
N ASN A 92 10.62 1.42 -14.31
CA ASN A 92 9.27 1.96 -14.22
C ASN A 92 8.26 0.95 -13.61
N GLN A 93 8.77 -0.02 -12.85
CA GLN A 93 7.99 -1.07 -12.22
C GLN A 93 8.21 -1.09 -10.72
N LEU A 94 7.11 -1.38 -10.00
CA LEU A 94 7.16 -1.83 -8.62
C LEU A 94 6.83 -3.33 -8.59
N LEU A 95 7.76 -4.12 -8.07
CA LEU A 95 7.53 -5.51 -7.72
C LEU A 95 7.19 -5.57 -6.23
N LEU A 96 6.15 -6.32 -5.89
CA LEU A 96 5.67 -6.48 -4.52
C LEU A 96 5.56 -7.96 -4.18
N ALA A 97 6.19 -8.36 -3.06
CA ALA A 97 6.09 -9.72 -2.54
C ALA A 97 4.80 -9.91 -1.74
N ASP A 98 3.74 -10.34 -2.43
CA ASP A 98 2.42 -10.63 -1.87
C ASP A 98 2.44 -11.99 -1.16
N THR A 99 3.02 -12.00 0.04
CA THR A 99 3.56 -13.20 0.68
C THR A 99 2.47 -14.18 1.11
N GLY A 100 1.36 -13.65 1.64
CA GLY A 100 0.20 -14.47 2.02
C GLY A 100 -0.43 -15.18 0.83
N ASN A 101 -0.27 -14.62 -0.38
CA ASN A 101 -0.78 -15.20 -1.61
C ASN A 101 0.29 -15.96 -2.44
N HIS A 102 1.50 -16.12 -1.90
CA HIS A 102 2.60 -16.84 -2.53
C HIS A 102 2.92 -16.38 -3.97
N ARG A 103 2.84 -15.07 -4.22
CA ARG A 103 3.07 -14.50 -5.57
C ARG A 103 3.85 -13.19 -5.52
N ILE A 104 4.32 -12.77 -6.68
CA ILE A 104 4.83 -11.42 -6.92
C ILE A 104 3.81 -10.68 -7.77
N LEU A 105 3.43 -9.48 -7.33
CA LEU A 105 2.68 -8.53 -8.15
C LEU A 105 3.66 -7.57 -8.82
N VAL A 106 3.38 -7.23 -10.07
CA VAL A 106 4.13 -6.25 -10.84
C VAL A 106 3.19 -5.13 -11.21
N PHE A 107 3.52 -3.91 -10.78
CA PHE A 107 2.78 -2.70 -11.11
C PHE A 107 3.62 -1.85 -12.06
N ASP A 108 3.07 -1.57 -13.25
CA ASP A 108 3.70 -0.70 -14.24
C ASP A 108 3.28 0.76 -14.03
N GLY A 109 4.17 1.71 -14.33
CA GLY A 109 3.81 3.13 -14.43
C GLY A 109 3.44 3.78 -13.11
N GLN A 110 4.09 3.32 -12.03
CA GLN A 110 3.95 3.86 -10.69
C GLN A 110 4.92 5.02 -10.48
#